data_AF-A0A6J8ECD3-F1
#
_entry.id   AF-A0A6J8ECD3-F1
#
_cell.length_a   1.000
_cell.length_b   1.000
_cell.length_c   1.000
_cell.angle_alpha   90.00
_cell.angle_beta   90.00
_cell.angle_gamma   90.00
#
_symmetry.space_group_name_H-M   'P 1'
#
loop_
_entity.id
_entity.type
_entity.pdbx_description
1 polymer ?
#
loop_
_entity_poly.entity_id
_entity_poly.type
_entity_poly.pdbx_seq_one_letter_code
_entity_poly.pdbx_strand_id
1 'polypeptide(L)'
;MASSVAKYCGPCEARNTTEIAVVWCIDCDDGLCPSCLEHHEVSKASNKHQTIPVMEFKTLRKQINNHIDDLESDLLKQLEDVSNQNISEIDKLLSKLKDKETQIKSLGDSIHRIKETLSNVQVFLATKSVGEKLREEQEWISTLCDQDVAKESILELSADSQLTHLLTDLKHFGTIKVVRKTCQIKVGAWEQQRAA
;
A
#
# COMPACT_ATOMS: atom_id res chain seq x y z
N MET A 1 -27.77 4.35 -42.78
CA MET A 1 -28.88 4.78 -43.66
C MET A 1 -29.33 3.59 -44.49
N ALA A 2 -30.39 2.90 -44.08
CA ALA A 2 -30.95 1.81 -44.85
C ALA A 2 -31.65 2.40 -46.08
N SER A 3 -30.96 2.45 -47.22
CA SER A 3 -31.56 2.82 -48.50
C SER A 3 -32.65 1.79 -48.81
N SER A 4 -33.92 2.09 -48.57
CA SER A 4 -35.02 1.21 -48.97
C SER A 4 -34.87 0.92 -50.46
N VAL A 5 -34.76 -0.35 -50.86
CA VAL A 5 -34.73 -0.72 -52.29
C VAL A 5 -35.93 -0.06 -52.96
N ALA A 6 -35.66 0.89 -53.88
CA ALA A 6 -36.70 1.71 -54.47
C ALA A 6 -37.74 0.79 -55.14
N LYS A 7 -38.99 0.94 -54.73
CA LYS A 7 -40.12 0.19 -55.30
C LYS A 7 -40.43 0.67 -56.72
N TYR A 8 -40.08 1.91 -57.01
CA TYR A 8 -40.40 2.62 -58.23
C TYR A 8 -39.14 2.87 -59.06
N CYS A 9 -39.37 3.19 -60.32
CA CYS A 9 -38.34 3.51 -61.29
C CYS A 9 -37.79 4.92 -61.02
N GLY A 10 -36.51 5.06 -60.66
CA GLY A 10 -35.94 6.37 -60.29
C GLY A 10 -36.03 7.42 -61.39
N PRO A 11 -35.77 7.12 -62.69
CA PRO A 11 -35.99 8.09 -63.76
C PRO A 11 -37.45 8.50 -63.95
N CYS A 12 -38.41 7.65 -63.56
CA CYS A 12 -39.83 8.02 -63.54
C CYS A 12 -40.15 8.89 -62.33
N GLU A 13 -39.65 8.53 -61.14
CA GLU A 13 -39.84 9.33 -59.92
C GLU A 13 -39.28 10.75 -60.09
N ALA A 14 -38.11 10.90 -60.71
CA ALA A 14 -37.52 12.20 -61.04
C ALA A 14 -38.39 13.03 -62.01
N ARG A 15 -39.25 12.38 -62.81
CA ARG A 15 -40.23 13.00 -63.71
C ARG A 15 -41.62 13.14 -63.08
N ASN A 16 -41.75 12.91 -61.77
CA ASN A 16 -43.01 12.88 -61.03
C ASN A 16 -44.00 11.82 -61.55
N THR A 17 -43.51 10.68 -62.05
CA THR A 17 -44.32 9.51 -62.42
C THR A 17 -43.95 8.30 -61.58
N THR A 18 -44.90 7.41 -61.31
CA THR A 18 -44.74 6.31 -60.35
C THR A 18 -44.85 4.93 -61.03
N GLU A 19 -43.90 4.66 -61.92
CA GLU A 19 -43.79 3.34 -62.56
C GLU A 19 -43.02 2.36 -61.67
N ILE A 20 -43.41 1.08 -61.69
CA ILE A 20 -42.76 0.04 -60.87
C ILE A 20 -41.43 -0.38 -61.51
N ALA A 21 -40.36 -0.43 -60.72
CA ALA A 21 -39.09 -0.96 -61.17
C ALA A 21 -39.14 -2.49 -61.27
N VAL A 22 -38.70 -3.03 -62.41
CA VAL A 22 -38.62 -4.47 -62.66
C VAL A 22 -37.18 -4.98 -62.62
N VAL A 23 -36.23 -4.12 -63.00
CA VAL A 23 -34.79 -4.39 -62.92
C VAL A 23 -34.08 -3.30 -62.11
N TRP A 24 -32.97 -3.65 -61.51
CA TRP A 24 -32.03 -2.78 -60.83
C TRP A 24 -30.77 -2.67 -61.68
N CYS A 25 -30.35 -1.46 -62.00
CA CYS A 25 -29.08 -1.18 -62.65
C CYS A 25 -28.01 -0.99 -61.58
N ILE A 26 -26.98 -1.84 -61.60
CA ILE A 26 -25.92 -1.83 -60.58
C ILE A 26 -25.06 -0.56 -60.73
N ASP A 27 -24.73 -0.18 -61.96
CA ASP A 27 -23.84 0.95 -62.23
C ASP A 27 -24.50 2.30 -61.96
N CYS A 28 -25.83 2.39 -62.14
CA CYS A 28 -26.60 3.61 -61.84
C CYS A 28 -27.14 3.65 -60.41
N ASP A 29 -27.05 2.55 -59.67
CA ASP A 29 -27.66 2.37 -58.34
C ASP A 29 -29.16 2.76 -58.33
N ASP A 30 -29.90 2.34 -59.37
CA ASP A 30 -31.29 2.76 -59.57
C ASP A 30 -32.19 1.66 -60.15
N GLY A 31 -33.48 1.73 -59.80
CA GLY A 31 -34.52 0.86 -60.32
C GLY A 31 -35.06 1.37 -61.65
N LEU A 32 -35.30 0.47 -62.62
CA LEU A 32 -35.83 0.81 -63.93
C LEU A 32 -37.13 0.05 -64.21
N CYS A 33 -38.15 0.76 -64.69
CA CYS A 33 -39.33 0.15 -65.32
C CYS A 33 -38.99 -0.32 -66.75
N PRO A 34 -39.83 -1.14 -67.40
CA PRO A 34 -39.53 -1.67 -68.74
C PRO A 34 -39.19 -0.59 -69.78
N SER A 35 -39.92 0.54 -69.78
CA SER A 35 -39.68 1.64 -70.72
C SER A 35 -38.35 2.35 -70.47
N CYS A 36 -38.00 2.61 -69.20
CA CYS A 36 -36.71 3.22 -68.86
C CYS A 36 -35.55 2.27 -69.11
N LEU A 37 -35.74 0.96 -68.93
CA LEU A 37 -34.75 -0.05 -69.27
C LEU A 37 -34.44 -0.05 -70.76
N GLU A 38 -35.45 -0.03 -71.62
CA GLU A 38 -35.25 0.01 -73.07
C GLU A 38 -34.43 1.24 -73.49
N HIS A 39 -34.78 2.42 -72.97
CA HIS A 39 -33.99 3.64 -73.20
C HIS A 39 -32.56 3.54 -72.64
N HIS A 40 -32.40 2.88 -71.51
CA HIS A 40 -31.12 2.68 -70.86
C HIS A 40 -30.20 1.73 -71.66
N GLU A 41 -30.76 0.69 -72.29
CA GLU A 41 -30.01 -0.27 -73.12
C GLU A 41 -29.59 0.30 -74.48
N VAL A 42 -30.37 1.21 -75.07
CA VAL A 42 -30.03 1.82 -76.36
C VAL A 42 -29.10 3.04 -76.22
N SER A 43 -29.05 3.65 -75.04
CA SER A 43 -28.21 4.81 -74.77
C SER A 43 -26.73 4.42 -74.75
N LYS A 44 -25.90 5.13 -75.52
CA LYS A 44 -24.43 4.92 -75.56
C LYS A 44 -23.76 5.02 -74.18
N ALA A 45 -24.36 5.78 -73.26
CA ALA A 45 -23.80 5.99 -71.92
C ALA A 45 -24.06 4.82 -70.96
N SER A 46 -25.09 4.00 -71.22
CA SER A 46 -25.58 3.00 -70.27
C SER A 46 -25.83 1.61 -70.86
N ASN A 47 -25.61 1.43 -72.17
CA ASN A 47 -25.84 0.18 -72.89
C ASN A 47 -24.98 -1.01 -72.46
N LYS A 48 -23.98 -0.80 -71.59
CA LYS A 48 -23.11 -1.84 -71.03
C LYS A 48 -23.29 -2.01 -69.53
N HIS A 49 -24.21 -1.27 -68.92
CA HIS A 49 -24.46 -1.38 -67.49
C HIS A 49 -25.06 -2.76 -67.17
N GLN A 50 -24.66 -3.30 -66.03
CA GLN A 50 -25.17 -4.56 -65.53
C GLN A 50 -26.52 -4.34 -64.86
N THR A 51 -27.53 -5.07 -65.32
CA THR A 51 -28.87 -5.07 -64.72
C THR A 51 -29.17 -6.44 -64.10
N ILE A 52 -29.92 -6.43 -63.02
CA ILE A 52 -30.42 -7.64 -62.36
C ILE A 52 -31.91 -7.45 -62.01
N PRO A 53 -32.72 -8.50 -61.94
CA PRO A 53 -34.10 -8.38 -61.49
C PRO A 53 -34.18 -7.78 -60.08
N VAL A 54 -35.14 -6.87 -59.85
CA VAL A 54 -35.32 -6.22 -58.53
C VAL A 54 -35.55 -7.26 -57.42
N MET A 55 -36.20 -8.39 -57.72
CA MET A 55 -36.42 -9.47 -56.75
C MET A 55 -35.12 -10.19 -56.34
N GLU A 56 -34.20 -10.36 -57.29
CA GLU A 56 -32.88 -10.94 -57.01
C GLU A 56 -32.04 -9.96 -56.17
N PHE A 57 -32.03 -8.68 -56.54
CA PHE A 57 -31.36 -7.64 -55.75
C PHE A 57 -31.88 -7.57 -54.30
N LYS A 58 -33.20 -7.65 -54.10
CA LYS A 58 -33.80 -7.71 -52.76
C LYS A 58 -33.36 -8.94 -51.97
N THR A 59 -33.28 -10.10 -52.62
CA THR A 59 -32.82 -11.34 -52.00
C THR A 59 -31.36 -11.24 -51.58
N LEU A 60 -30.49 -10.76 -52.47
CA LEU A 60 -29.07 -10.53 -52.17
C LEU A 60 -28.90 -9.57 -51.01
N ARG A 61 -29.63 -8.45 -51.01
CA ARG A 61 -29.57 -7.48 -49.93
C ARG A 61 -30.02 -8.06 -48.59
N LYS A 62 -31.07 -8.90 -48.59
CA LYS A 62 -31.52 -9.61 -47.39
C LYS A 62 -30.43 -10.57 -46.89
N GLN A 63 -29.78 -11.31 -47.78
CA GLN A 63 -28.68 -12.21 -47.41
C GLN A 63 -27.49 -11.43 -46.83
N ILE A 64 -27.12 -10.30 -47.43
CA ILE A 64 -26.06 -9.42 -46.92
C ILE A 64 -26.40 -8.92 -45.53
N ASN A 65 -27.63 -8.41 -45.32
CA ASN A 65 -28.04 -7.92 -44.02
C ASN A 65 -28.02 -9.04 -42.96
N ASN A 66 -28.55 -10.22 -43.27
CA ASN A 66 -28.48 -11.35 -42.35
C ASN A 66 -27.04 -11.70 -41.99
N HIS A 67 -26.12 -11.69 -42.97
CA HIS A 67 -24.71 -11.97 -42.71
C HIS A 67 -24.05 -10.88 -41.85
N ILE A 68 -24.44 -9.61 -42.03
CA ILE A 68 -24.00 -8.51 -41.17
C ILE A 68 -24.51 -8.72 -39.74
N ASP A 69 -25.77 -9.10 -39.57
CA ASP A 69 -26.36 -9.37 -38.26
C ASP A 69 -25.64 -10.55 -37.56
N ASP A 70 -25.33 -11.62 -38.31
CA ASP A 70 -24.57 -12.77 -37.81
C ASP A 70 -23.15 -12.36 -37.37
N LEU A 71 -22.45 -11.57 -38.20
CA LEU A 71 -21.12 -11.07 -37.89
C LEU A 71 -21.12 -10.14 -36.67
N GLU A 72 -22.12 -9.27 -36.54
CA GLU A 72 -22.28 -8.40 -35.38
C GLU A 72 -22.48 -9.22 -34.10
N SER A 73 -23.36 -10.23 -34.15
CA SER A 73 -23.59 -11.16 -33.04
C SER A 73 -22.31 -11.90 -32.64
N ASP A 74 -21.56 -12.44 -33.60
CA ASP A 74 -20.31 -13.16 -33.34
C ASP A 74 -19.23 -12.24 -32.74
N LEU A 75 -19.11 -11.01 -33.24
CA LEU A 75 -18.18 -10.03 -32.70
C LEU A 75 -18.52 -9.62 -31.27
N LEU A 76 -19.81 -9.40 -30.98
CA LEU A 76 -20.27 -9.08 -29.63
C LEU A 76 -19.98 -10.22 -28.65
N LYS A 77 -20.22 -11.47 -29.07
CA LYS A 77 -19.90 -12.64 -28.26
C LYS A 77 -18.40 -12.78 -27.99
N GLN A 78 -17.56 -12.62 -29.00
CA GLN A 78 -16.10 -12.66 -28.81
C GLN A 78 -15.62 -11.55 -27.86
N LEU A 79 -16.19 -10.36 -27.97
CA LEU A 79 -15.88 -9.25 -27.08
C LEU A 79 -16.26 -9.57 -25.62
N GLU A 80 -17.43 -10.16 -25.42
CA GLU A 80 -17.91 -10.61 -24.10
C GLU A 80 -17.00 -11.70 -23.52
N ASP A 81 -16.63 -12.71 -24.31
CA ASP A 81 -15.75 -13.79 -23.88
C ASP A 81 -14.37 -13.27 -23.44
N VAL A 82 -13.76 -12.37 -24.24
CA VAL A 82 -12.47 -11.73 -23.91
C VAL A 82 -12.60 -10.85 -22.67
N SER A 83 -13.70 -10.09 -22.54
CA SER A 83 -13.97 -9.27 -21.37
C SER A 83 -14.06 -10.12 -20.10
N ASN A 84 -14.82 -11.22 -20.16
CA ASN A 84 -14.99 -12.15 -19.04
C ASN A 84 -13.69 -12.85 -18.65
N GLN A 85 -12.87 -13.24 -19.64
CA GLN A 85 -11.54 -13.79 -19.38
C GLN A 85 -10.67 -12.78 -18.63
N ASN A 86 -10.62 -11.53 -19.11
CA ASN A 86 -9.83 -10.48 -18.48
C ASN A 86 -10.29 -10.19 -17.04
N ILE A 87 -11.61 -10.14 -16.81
CA ILE A 87 -12.18 -9.96 -15.46
C ILE A 87 -11.71 -11.11 -14.53
N SER A 88 -11.79 -12.35 -15.00
CA SER A 88 -11.34 -13.52 -14.23
C SER A 88 -9.84 -13.48 -13.90
N GLU A 89 -9.01 -13.03 -14.85
CA GLU A 89 -7.57 -12.86 -14.63
C GLU A 89 -7.27 -11.76 -13.61
N ILE A 90 -7.99 -10.64 -13.68
CA ILE A 90 -7.89 -9.53 -12.72
C ILE A 90 -8.25 -10.01 -11.31
N ASP A 91 -9.36 -10.74 -11.14
CA ASP A 91 -9.78 -11.28 -9.83
C ASP A 91 -8.73 -12.23 -9.24
N LYS A 92 -8.11 -13.05 -10.08
CA LYS A 92 -7.02 -13.95 -9.69
C LYS A 92 -5.77 -13.17 -9.25
N LEU A 93 -5.46 -12.04 -9.87
CA LEU A 93 -4.35 -11.18 -9.44
C LEU A 93 -4.69 -10.45 -8.13
N LEU A 94 -5.91 -9.95 -7.99
CA LEU A 94 -6.37 -9.26 -6.78
C LEU A 94 -6.34 -10.17 -5.55
N SER A 95 -6.82 -11.42 -5.68
CA SER A 95 -6.73 -12.42 -4.60
C SER A 95 -5.28 -12.69 -4.18
N LYS A 96 -4.36 -12.91 -5.14
CA LYS A 96 -2.94 -13.09 -4.84
C LYS A 96 -2.32 -11.87 -4.13
N LEU A 97 -2.68 -10.66 -4.55
CA LEU A 97 -2.21 -9.42 -3.91
C LEU A 97 -2.71 -9.32 -2.47
N LYS A 98 -3.98 -9.67 -2.22
CA LYS A 98 -4.57 -9.70 -0.88
C LYS A 98 -3.87 -10.71 0.03
N ASP A 99 -3.55 -11.90 -0.49
CA ASP A 99 -2.78 -12.89 0.26
C ASP A 99 -1.37 -12.39 0.61
N LYS A 100 -0.73 -11.66 -0.31
CA LYS A 100 0.56 -11.02 -0.04
C LYS A 100 0.48 -9.89 0.96
N GLU A 101 -0.58 -9.08 0.92
CA GLU A 101 -0.84 -8.04 1.92
C GLU A 101 -0.95 -8.63 3.33
N THR A 102 -1.69 -9.72 3.49
CA THR A 102 -1.84 -10.39 4.80
C THR A 102 -0.51 -10.99 5.29
N GLN A 103 0.30 -11.56 4.41
CA GLN A 103 1.66 -12.02 4.73
C GLN A 103 2.57 -10.87 5.18
N ILE A 104 2.51 -9.72 4.51
CA ILE A 104 3.30 -8.54 4.91
C ILE A 104 2.87 -8.04 6.29
N LYS A 105 1.56 -8.00 6.57
CA LYS A 105 1.04 -7.62 7.89
C LYS A 105 1.55 -8.55 9.00
N SER A 106 1.48 -9.86 8.81
CA SER A 106 1.93 -10.82 9.82
C SER A 106 3.44 -10.78 10.06
N LEU A 107 4.24 -10.52 9.00
CA LEU A 107 5.68 -10.26 9.13
C LEU A 107 5.95 -8.95 9.87
N GLY A 108 5.18 -7.89 9.58
CA GLY A 108 5.24 -6.62 10.29
C GLY A 108 5.00 -6.78 11.79
N ASP A 109 3.96 -7.52 12.17
CA ASP A 109 3.65 -7.83 13.58
C ASP A 109 4.78 -8.63 14.25
N SER A 110 5.39 -9.56 13.51
CA SER A 110 6.51 -10.36 14.01
C SER A 110 7.75 -9.51 14.24
N ILE A 111 8.08 -8.60 13.32
CA ILE A 111 9.18 -7.64 13.47
C ILE A 111 8.92 -6.73 14.68
N HIS A 112 7.68 -6.27 14.87
CA HIS A 112 7.31 -5.45 16.03
C HIS A 112 7.58 -6.18 17.35
N ARG A 113 7.16 -7.44 17.47
CA ARG A 113 7.43 -8.29 18.65
C ARG A 113 8.92 -8.51 18.90
N ILE A 114 9.70 -8.75 17.83
CA ILE A 114 11.16 -8.90 17.93
C ILE A 114 11.79 -7.61 18.46
N LYS A 115 11.35 -6.45 17.95
CA LYS A 115 11.85 -5.14 18.39
C LYS A 115 11.53 -4.90 19.87
N GLU A 116 10.32 -5.22 20.31
CA GLU A 116 9.93 -5.12 21.73
C GLU A 116 10.79 -6.02 22.62
N THR A 117 10.97 -7.27 22.21
CA THR A 117 11.82 -8.24 22.93
C THR A 117 13.27 -7.75 23.02
N LEU A 118 13.81 -7.20 21.93
CA LEU A 118 15.16 -6.65 21.90
C LEU A 118 15.32 -5.48 22.87
N SER A 119 14.35 -4.55 22.90
CA SER A 119 14.35 -3.44 23.87
C SER A 119 14.35 -3.96 25.30
N ASN A 120 13.53 -4.98 25.61
CA ASN A 120 13.49 -5.60 26.93
C ASN A 120 14.83 -6.24 27.32
N VAL A 121 15.48 -6.93 26.39
CA VAL A 121 16.82 -7.51 26.59
C VAL A 121 17.86 -6.42 26.83
N GLN A 122 17.82 -5.31 26.10
CA GLN A 122 18.73 -4.18 26.31
C GLN A 122 18.58 -3.57 27.71
N VAL A 123 17.34 -3.37 28.15
CA VAL A 123 17.05 -2.90 29.52
C VAL A 123 17.57 -3.90 30.56
N PHE A 124 17.33 -5.19 30.36
CA PHE A 124 17.83 -6.23 31.25
C PHE A 124 19.36 -6.23 31.37
N LEU A 125 20.07 -6.14 30.24
CA LEU A 125 21.53 -6.10 30.23
C LEU A 125 22.08 -4.85 30.94
N ALA A 126 21.45 -3.70 30.73
CA ALA A 126 21.81 -2.46 31.42
C ALA A 126 21.62 -2.61 32.94
N THR A 127 20.46 -3.13 33.38
CA THR A 127 20.16 -3.39 34.79
C THR A 127 21.15 -4.39 35.40
N LYS A 128 21.50 -5.46 34.69
CA LYS A 128 22.47 -6.45 35.14
C LYS A 128 23.85 -5.84 35.34
N SER A 129 24.32 -5.00 34.41
CA SER A 129 25.61 -4.31 34.53
C SER A 129 25.64 -3.37 35.74
N VAL A 130 24.55 -2.65 36.02
CA VAL A 130 24.43 -1.82 37.25
C VAL A 130 24.47 -2.69 38.51
N GLY A 131 23.78 -3.83 38.50
CA GLY A 131 23.79 -4.77 39.63
C GLY A 131 25.16 -5.38 39.91
N GLU A 132 25.94 -5.70 38.88
CA GLU A 132 27.31 -6.20 39.03
C GLU A 132 28.23 -5.14 39.66
N LYS A 133 28.17 -3.89 39.19
CA LYS A 133 28.92 -2.77 39.80
C LYS A 133 28.53 -2.54 41.25
N LEU A 134 27.23 -2.57 41.56
CA LEU A 134 26.76 -2.38 42.94
C LEU A 134 27.27 -3.48 43.88
N ARG A 135 27.37 -4.72 43.38
CA ARG A 135 27.93 -5.83 44.15
C ARG A 135 29.43 -5.67 44.41
N GLU A 136 30.20 -5.23 43.42
CA GLU A 136 31.64 -4.94 43.57
C GLU A 136 31.87 -3.84 44.62
N GLU A 137 31.12 -2.75 44.55
CA GLU A 137 31.15 -1.67 45.55
C GLU A 137 30.76 -2.16 46.95
N GLN A 138 29.73 -3.01 47.04
CA GLN A 138 29.29 -3.58 48.31
C GLN A 138 30.36 -4.49 48.94
N GLU A 139 31.03 -5.32 48.14
CA GLU A 139 32.11 -6.20 48.59
C GLU A 139 33.32 -5.38 49.07
N TRP A 140 33.64 -4.29 48.37
CA TRP A 140 34.66 -3.33 48.79
C TRP A 140 34.31 -2.66 50.12
N ILE A 141 33.06 -2.19 50.30
CA ILE A 141 32.57 -1.62 51.57
C ILE A 141 32.67 -2.65 52.71
N SER A 142 32.24 -3.89 52.48
CA SER A 142 32.35 -4.96 53.48
C SER A 142 33.80 -5.20 53.89
N THR A 143 34.72 -5.26 52.92
CA THR A 143 36.16 -5.43 53.18
C THR A 143 36.73 -4.26 54.02
N LEU A 144 36.29 -3.03 53.75
CA LEU A 144 36.67 -1.87 54.56
C LEU A 144 36.16 -1.97 55.99
N CYS A 145 34.87 -2.30 56.19
CA CYS A 145 34.28 -2.42 57.53
C CYS A 145 34.97 -3.47 58.40
N ASP A 146 35.51 -4.53 57.79
CA ASP A 146 36.26 -5.59 58.48
C ASP A 146 37.68 -5.16 58.86
N GLN A 147 38.22 -4.09 58.28
CA GLN A 147 39.51 -3.50 58.66
C GLN A 147 39.29 -2.43 59.75
N ASP A 148 39.84 -2.64 60.96
CA ASP A 148 39.68 -1.71 62.09
C ASP A 148 40.16 -0.27 61.81
N VAL A 149 41.09 -0.09 60.85
CA VAL A 149 41.59 1.22 60.43
C VAL A 149 40.49 2.05 59.74
N ALA A 150 39.57 1.42 59.01
CA ALA A 150 38.49 2.13 58.34
C ALA A 150 37.44 2.65 59.34
N LYS A 151 37.23 1.96 60.46
CA LYS A 151 36.36 2.45 61.55
C LYS A 151 36.91 3.75 62.15
N GLU A 152 38.23 3.84 62.33
CA GLU A 152 38.90 5.07 62.78
C GLU A 152 38.75 6.22 61.77
N SER A 153 38.97 5.97 60.48
CA SER A 153 38.81 7.00 59.45
C SER A 153 37.35 7.46 59.25
N ILE A 154 36.37 6.56 59.39
CA ILE A 154 34.93 6.90 59.33
C ILE A 154 34.53 7.75 60.55
N LEU A 155 35.07 7.44 61.74
CA LEU A 155 34.87 8.25 62.94
C LEU A 155 35.48 9.65 62.77
N GLU A 156 36.67 9.76 62.18
CA GLU A 156 37.30 11.06 61.86
C GLU A 156 36.45 11.87 60.86
N LEU A 157 35.98 11.27 59.78
CA LEU A 157 35.14 11.94 58.78
C LEU A 157 33.78 12.39 59.35
N SER A 158 33.16 11.57 60.19
CA SER A 158 31.92 11.93 60.90
C SER A 158 32.16 13.08 61.88
N ALA A 159 33.25 13.03 62.65
CA ALA A 159 33.63 14.09 63.57
C ALA A 159 33.92 15.40 62.82
N ASP A 160 34.66 15.35 61.71
CA ASP A 160 34.96 16.53 60.88
C ASP A 160 33.71 17.10 60.21
N SER A 161 32.77 16.27 59.76
CA SER A 161 31.46 16.70 59.24
C SER A 161 30.66 17.45 60.32
N GLN A 162 30.54 16.88 61.52
CA GLN A 162 29.85 17.51 62.65
C GLN A 162 30.54 18.81 63.10
N LEU A 163 31.87 18.84 63.13
CA LEU A 163 32.65 20.03 63.42
C LEU A 163 32.40 21.12 62.37
N THR A 164 32.33 20.75 61.10
CA THR A 164 32.04 21.69 60.01
C THR A 164 30.64 22.27 60.13
N HIS A 165 29.67 21.46 60.54
CA HIS A 165 28.31 21.93 60.81
C HIS A 165 28.27 22.93 61.97
N LEU A 166 28.89 22.57 63.11
CA LEU A 166 29.03 23.46 64.28
C LEU A 166 29.74 24.77 63.92
N LEU A 167 30.81 24.72 63.11
CA LEU A 167 31.52 25.91 62.68
C LEU A 167 30.69 26.81 61.76
N THR A 168 29.81 26.21 60.96
CA THR A 168 28.88 26.95 60.11
C THR A 168 27.83 27.65 60.96
N ASP A 169 27.30 26.97 61.97
CA ASP A 169 26.33 27.55 62.92
C ASP A 169 27.00 28.68 63.73
N LEU A 170 28.22 28.45 64.20
CA LEU A 170 28.95 29.41 65.03
C LEU A 170 29.49 30.62 64.25
N LYS A 171 29.71 30.52 62.93
CA LYS A 171 30.13 31.65 62.07
C LYS A 171 29.19 32.85 62.13
N HIS A 172 27.92 32.65 62.49
CA HIS A 172 26.96 33.73 62.70
C HIS A 172 27.31 34.65 63.88
N PHE A 173 28.16 34.19 64.80
CA PHE A 173 28.55 34.93 66.00
C PHE A 173 29.94 35.60 65.89
N GLY A 174 30.63 35.46 64.75
CA GLY A 174 31.90 36.15 64.50
C GLY A 174 32.93 35.30 63.74
N THR A 175 34.16 35.83 63.62
CA THR A 175 35.25 35.16 62.91
C THR A 175 35.87 34.07 63.78
N ILE A 176 35.58 32.81 63.46
CA ILE A 176 36.07 31.67 64.23
C ILE A 176 37.33 31.11 63.58
N LYS A 177 38.38 30.95 64.40
CA LYS A 177 39.64 30.34 63.99
C LYS A 177 39.77 28.97 64.65
N VAL A 178 39.69 27.91 63.86
CA VAL A 178 39.84 26.54 64.34
C VAL A 178 41.32 26.22 64.47
N VAL A 179 41.73 25.79 65.65
CA VAL A 179 43.10 25.33 65.92
C VAL A 179 43.06 23.83 66.15
N ARG A 180 43.53 23.05 65.18
CA ARG A 180 43.68 21.60 65.33
C ARG A 180 44.93 21.32 66.17
N LYS A 181 44.78 20.58 67.26
CA LYS A 181 45.89 20.02 68.06
C LYS A 181 45.75 18.50 68.08
N THR A 182 46.82 17.79 67.76
CA THR A 182 46.91 16.33 67.89
C THR A 182 46.88 15.98 69.38
N CYS A 183 45.77 15.39 69.84
CA CYS A 183 45.66 14.80 71.17
C CYS A 183 45.95 13.30 71.10
N GLN A 184 46.91 12.82 71.88
CA GLN A 184 47.07 11.39 72.12
C GLN A 184 45.98 10.95 73.08
N ILE A 185 44.87 10.45 72.56
CA ILE A 185 43.82 9.83 73.37
C ILE A 185 44.31 8.42 73.71
N LYS A 186 44.76 8.21 74.95
CA LYS A 186 44.95 6.86 75.47
C LYS A 186 43.57 6.27 75.72
N VAL A 187 43.07 5.49 74.77
CA VAL A 187 41.89 4.65 74.98
C VAL A 187 42.29 3.57 75.98
N GLY A 188 41.96 3.77 77.26
CA GLY A 188 42.18 2.78 78.29
C GLY A 188 41.44 1.50 77.92
N ALA A 189 42.10 0.35 78.06
CA ALA A 189 41.50 -0.95 77.84
C ALA A 189 40.17 -1.05 78.61
N TRP A 190 39.06 -1.10 77.88
CA TRP A 190 37.77 -1.54 78.42
C TRP A 190 37.83 -3.08 78.51
N GLU A 191 38.69 -3.59 79.39
CA GLU A 191 38.68 -4.98 79.79
C GLU A 191 37.42 -5.22 80.63
N GLN A 192 36.45 -5.86 79.99
CA GLN A 192 35.55 -6.87 80.56
C GLN A 192 35.11 -6.66 82.02
N GLN A 193 34.01 -5.92 82.21
CA GLN A 193 33.02 -6.24 83.24
C GLN A 193 31.72 -6.74 82.57
N ARG A 194 31.81 -7.91 81.95
CA ARG A 194 30.67 -8.81 81.71
C ARG A 194 31.05 -10.21 82.20
N ALA A 195 31.10 -10.33 83.52
CA ALA A 195 31.03 -11.60 84.23
C ALA A 195 30.41 -11.33 85.61
N ALA A 196 29.09 -11.15 85.63
CA ALA A 196 28.17 -11.51 86.70
C ALA A 196 26.75 -11.50 86.11
#